data_AF-A0A2V6JL38-F1
#
_entry.id   AF-A0A2V6JL38-F1
#
_cell.length_a   1.000
_cell.length_b   1.000
_cell.length_c   1.000
_cell.angle_alpha   90.00
_cell.angle_beta   90.00
_cell.angle_gamma   90.00
#
_symmetry.space_group_name_H-M   'P 1'
#
loop_
_entity.id
_entity.type
_entity.pdbx_description
1 polymer ?
#
loop_
_entity_poly.entity_id
_entity_poly.type
_entity_poly.pdbx_seq_one_letter_code
_entity_poly.pdbx_strand_id
1 'polypeptide(L)'
;MGERAGASESNALQFVYARAMTTANKITIVRILMIPAFVTMAIYYGQSIQRGTPAEWERFTAIAIFLIAALSDGLDGYVARRYNQRSSLGVVLDPIADKGLLLSAIISLSISNWSELDPSYGSFPTWFPILVISRDAILFVGAAVLYLLIGKVHVKPNWTGKVATVLQMIAIGWVMLQLRLLPLLYVVVAAGFFTAVSGIVYVTEGVRQLQAAGHVEILTLNPFPLIKGRGGLTRKHCFVIEYERRNSRGERRNRWAAKRR
;
A
#
# COMPACT_ATOMS: atom_id res chain seq x y z
N MET A 1 8.24 -2.93 50.38
CA MET A 1 8.92 -3.81 49.40
C MET A 1 8.27 -3.75 48.00
N GLY A 2 7.68 -2.61 47.60
CA GLY A 2 6.92 -2.44 46.35
C GLY A 2 7.47 -1.42 45.36
N GLU A 3 8.49 -0.62 45.72
CA GLU A 3 9.01 0.47 44.87
C GLU A 3 9.97 0.02 43.76
N ARG A 4 10.58 -1.18 43.85
CA ARG A 4 11.58 -1.62 42.87
C ARG A 4 11.01 -2.22 41.58
N ALA A 5 9.73 -2.62 41.57
CA ALA A 5 9.09 -3.22 40.40
C ALA A 5 8.64 -2.16 39.37
N GLY A 6 8.09 -1.03 39.83
CA GLY A 6 7.60 0.04 38.95
C GLY A 6 8.69 0.78 38.16
N ALA A 7 9.91 0.87 38.71
CA ALA A 7 11.05 1.47 38.03
C ALA A 7 11.60 0.60 36.89
N SER A 8 11.43 -0.72 36.96
CA SER A 8 11.91 -1.64 35.91
C SER A 8 10.96 -1.68 34.70
N GLU A 9 9.65 -1.58 34.92
CA GLU A 9 8.66 -1.51 33.83
C GLU A 9 8.69 -0.15 33.14
N SER A 10 8.85 0.95 33.87
CA SER A 10 9.01 2.28 33.28
C SER A 10 10.33 2.40 32.51
N ASN A 11 11.42 1.82 33.00
CA ASN A 11 12.68 1.76 32.26
C ASN A 11 12.64 0.80 31.07
N ALA A 12 11.89 -0.31 31.12
CA ALA A 12 11.69 -1.21 29.98
C ALA A 12 10.78 -0.58 28.91
N LEU A 13 9.72 0.12 29.32
CA LEU A 13 8.90 0.95 28.43
C LEU A 13 9.74 2.08 27.84
N GLN A 14 10.54 2.77 28.65
CA GLN A 14 11.47 3.78 28.15
C GLN A 14 12.54 3.19 27.25
N PHE A 15 13.02 1.95 27.45
CA PHE A 15 14.01 1.29 26.58
C PHE A 15 13.40 0.81 25.25
N VAL A 16 12.14 0.34 25.29
CA VAL A 16 11.34 -0.01 24.09
C VAL A 16 10.99 1.25 23.30
N TYR A 17 10.68 2.37 23.96
CA TYR A 17 10.46 3.67 23.31
C TYR A 17 11.77 4.36 22.89
N ALA A 18 12.87 4.20 23.63
CA ALA A 18 14.18 4.84 23.38
C ALA A 18 14.99 4.15 22.27
N ARG A 19 14.51 3.03 21.71
CA ARG A 19 14.95 2.56 20.39
C ARG A 19 14.32 3.41 19.27
N ALA A 20 14.24 4.71 19.51
CA ALA A 20 13.62 5.73 18.69
C ALA A 20 14.58 6.13 17.56
N MET A 21 14.08 6.00 16.34
CA MET A 21 14.76 6.30 15.07
C MET A 21 15.82 5.31 14.61
N THR A 22 15.34 4.25 13.95
CA THR A 22 16.12 3.60 12.91
C THR A 22 16.40 4.59 11.78
N THR A 23 17.49 4.38 11.02
CA THR A 23 17.84 5.19 9.85
C THR A 23 16.68 5.26 8.86
N ALA A 24 15.93 4.16 8.68
CA ALA A 24 14.73 4.12 7.86
C ALA A 24 13.66 5.12 8.31
N ASN A 25 13.38 5.24 9.61
CA ASN A 25 12.35 6.15 10.11
C ASN A 25 12.70 7.63 9.86
N LYS A 26 13.99 7.99 9.92
CA LYS A 26 14.45 9.35 9.57
C LYS A 26 14.12 9.68 8.13
N ILE A 27 14.35 8.74 7.22
CA ILE A 27 14.16 8.98 5.79
C ILE A 27 12.67 8.97 5.43
N THR A 28 11.85 8.11 6.05
CA THR A 28 10.39 8.19 5.91
C THR A 28 9.84 9.56 6.38
N ILE A 29 10.34 10.10 7.51
CA ILE A 29 9.96 11.44 7.98
C ILE A 29 10.41 12.55 7.02
N VAL A 30 11.65 12.49 6.54
CA VAL A 30 12.16 13.44 5.54
C VAL A 30 11.29 13.38 4.28
N ARG A 31 10.89 12.19 3.83
CA ARG A 31 10.00 12.04 2.67
C ARG A 31 8.64 12.70 2.90
N ILE A 32 8.04 12.47 4.06
CA ILE A 32 6.76 13.10 4.42
C ILE A 32 6.90 14.62 4.41
N LEU A 33 8.05 15.17 4.83
CA LEU A 33 8.35 16.60 4.75
C LEU A 33 8.62 17.08 3.31
N MET A 34 9.15 16.22 2.44
CA MET A 34 9.37 16.53 1.02
C MET A 34 8.08 16.58 0.20
N ILE A 35 7.02 15.86 0.60
CA ILE A 35 5.71 15.90 -0.07
C ILE A 35 5.16 17.32 -0.19
N PRO A 36 4.97 18.10 0.90
CA PRO A 36 4.47 19.46 0.79
C PRO A 36 5.42 20.36 0.00
N ALA A 37 6.74 20.20 0.14
CA ALA A 37 7.71 20.96 -0.67
C ALA A 37 7.53 20.70 -2.18
N PHE A 38 7.32 19.44 -2.56
CA PHE A 38 6.99 19.04 -3.93
C PHE A 38 5.66 19.67 -4.39
N VAL A 39 4.60 19.56 -3.60
CA VAL A 39 3.27 20.12 -3.92
C VAL A 39 3.35 21.64 -4.14
N THR A 40 4.08 22.34 -3.27
CA THR A 40 4.28 23.79 -3.38
C THR A 40 5.00 24.16 -4.68
N MET A 41 6.11 23.49 -5.00
CA MET A 41 6.83 23.72 -6.26
C MET A 41 5.96 23.38 -7.49
N ALA A 42 5.15 22.33 -7.39
CA ALA A 42 4.26 21.93 -8.47
C ALA A 42 3.15 22.94 -8.75
N ILE A 43 2.58 23.51 -7.70
CA ILE A 43 1.57 24.57 -7.82
C ILE A 43 2.22 25.86 -8.34
N TYR A 44 3.41 26.23 -7.85
CA TYR A 44 4.12 27.41 -8.34
C TYR A 44 4.42 27.33 -9.83
N TYR A 45 4.91 26.19 -10.33
CA TYR A 45 5.14 26.01 -11.75
C TYR A 45 3.84 26.13 -12.57
N GLY A 46 2.75 25.51 -12.10
CA GLY A 46 1.44 25.67 -12.75
C GLY A 46 0.94 27.12 -12.77
N GLN A 47 1.20 27.90 -11.72
CA GLN A 47 0.90 29.34 -11.69
C GLN A 47 1.82 30.13 -12.64
N SER A 48 3.08 29.76 -12.74
CA SER A 48 4.06 30.38 -13.64
C SER A 48 3.65 30.20 -15.11
N ILE A 49 3.12 29.03 -15.48
CA ILE A 49 2.52 28.82 -16.82
C ILE A 49 1.30 29.71 -17.04
N GLN A 50 0.39 29.80 -16.05
CA GLN A 50 -0.79 30.67 -16.16
C GLN A 50 -0.43 32.15 -16.31
N ARG A 51 0.72 32.58 -15.78
CA ARG A 51 1.25 33.94 -15.91
C ARG A 51 1.91 34.20 -17.28
N GLY A 52 2.09 33.17 -18.11
CA GLY A 52 2.71 33.29 -19.44
C GLY A 52 4.23 33.38 -19.44
N THR A 53 4.89 33.17 -18.29
CA THR A 53 6.34 33.14 -18.16
C THR A 53 6.76 31.85 -17.43
N PRO A 54 6.85 30.71 -18.14
CA PRO A 54 7.17 29.42 -17.55
C PRO A 54 8.58 29.41 -16.96
N ALA A 55 8.64 29.24 -15.65
CA ALA A 55 9.85 29.16 -14.87
C ALA A 55 10.33 27.70 -14.83
N GLU A 56 11.07 27.28 -15.85
CA GLU A 56 11.53 25.90 -15.98
C GLU A 56 12.35 25.42 -14.77
N TRP A 57 12.99 26.33 -14.03
CA TRP A 57 13.70 25.99 -12.79
C TRP A 57 12.76 25.41 -11.71
N GLU A 58 11.50 25.89 -11.63
CA GLU A 58 10.50 25.39 -10.68
C GLU A 58 10.09 23.96 -11.05
N ARG A 59 9.94 23.69 -12.34
CA ARG A 59 9.66 22.35 -12.88
C ARG A 59 10.79 21.38 -12.59
N PHE A 60 12.04 21.72 -12.91
CA PHE A 60 13.18 20.85 -12.62
C PHE A 60 13.35 20.61 -11.12
N THR A 61 13.07 21.61 -10.29
CA THR A 61 13.09 21.47 -8.82
C THR A 61 12.01 20.50 -8.35
N ALA A 62 10.77 20.62 -8.85
CA ALA A 62 9.69 19.70 -8.52
C ALA A 62 10.01 18.25 -8.96
N ILE A 63 10.56 18.07 -10.17
CA ILE A 63 11.04 16.77 -10.66
C ILE A 63 12.13 16.19 -9.74
N ALA A 64 13.11 17.01 -9.36
CA ALA A 64 14.20 16.58 -8.49
C ALA A 64 13.68 16.13 -7.12
N ILE A 65 12.78 16.90 -6.49
CA ILE A 65 12.19 16.55 -5.20
C ILE A 65 11.41 15.24 -5.32
N PHE A 66 10.55 15.10 -6.35
CA PHE A 66 9.77 13.88 -6.58
C PHE A 66 10.68 12.66 -6.78
N LEU A 67 11.71 12.79 -7.62
CA LEU A 67 12.63 11.70 -7.91
C LEU A 67 13.43 11.29 -6.67
N ILE A 68 13.96 12.25 -5.91
CA ILE A 68 14.68 11.96 -4.67
C ILE A 68 13.74 11.29 -3.65
N ALA A 69 12.51 11.79 -3.50
CA ALA A 69 11.53 11.22 -2.57
C ALA A 69 11.14 9.79 -2.96
N ALA A 70 10.92 9.52 -4.26
CA ALA A 70 10.57 8.20 -4.77
C ALA A 70 11.75 7.20 -4.68
N LEU A 71 12.97 7.63 -5.03
CA LEU A 71 14.17 6.78 -4.95
C LEU A 71 14.55 6.45 -3.50
N SER A 72 14.34 7.39 -2.58
CA SER A 72 14.58 7.17 -1.15
C SER A 72 13.74 6.00 -0.61
N ASP A 73 12.51 5.79 -1.09
CA ASP A 73 11.68 4.64 -0.71
C ASP A 73 12.25 3.29 -1.10
N GLY A 74 12.69 3.17 -2.36
CA GLY A 74 13.27 1.92 -2.85
C GLY A 74 14.56 1.56 -2.09
N LEU A 75 15.39 2.57 -1.79
CA LEU A 75 16.63 2.41 -1.04
C LEU A 75 16.38 2.00 0.42
N ASP A 76 15.47 2.67 1.12
CA ASP A 76 15.17 2.34 2.53
C ASP A 76 14.46 1.02 2.69
N GLY A 77 13.50 0.72 1.80
CA GLY A 77 12.82 -0.55 1.77
C GLY A 77 13.78 -1.71 1.51
N TYR A 78 14.85 -1.47 0.73
CA TYR A 78 15.92 -2.45 0.51
C TYR A 78 16.83 -2.59 1.74
N VAL A 79 17.28 -1.47 2.32
CA VAL A 79 18.15 -1.45 3.51
C VAL A 79 17.44 -2.06 4.71
N ALA A 80 16.19 -1.69 4.99
CA ALA A 80 15.40 -2.24 6.11
C ALA A 80 15.19 -3.76 5.99
N ARG A 81 15.01 -4.27 4.77
CA ARG A 81 14.90 -5.72 4.50
C ARG A 81 16.23 -6.43 4.68
N ARG A 82 17.35 -5.80 4.31
CA ARG A 82 18.69 -6.40 4.38
C ARG A 82 19.27 -6.40 5.78
N TYR A 83 18.97 -5.38 6.59
CA TYR A 83 19.50 -5.24 7.96
C TYR A 83 18.53 -5.71 9.05
N ASN A 84 17.34 -6.20 8.67
CA ASN A 84 16.29 -6.69 9.58
C ASN A 84 15.88 -5.67 10.68
N GLN A 85 16.11 -4.38 10.43
CA GLN A 85 15.79 -3.27 11.33
C GLN A 85 14.39 -2.75 11.02
N ARG A 86 13.36 -3.55 11.30
CA ARG A 86 11.97 -3.10 11.22
C ARG A 86 11.55 -2.46 12.54
N SER A 87 11.30 -1.14 12.50
CA SER A 87 10.62 -0.44 13.59
C SER A 87 9.10 -0.56 13.42
N SER A 88 8.36 -0.68 14.53
CA SER A 88 6.89 -0.70 14.52
C SER A 88 6.30 0.57 13.92
N LEU A 89 6.94 1.72 14.13
CA LEU A 89 6.54 3.01 13.56
C LEU A 89 6.75 3.03 12.04
N GLY A 90 7.93 2.61 11.55
CA GLY A 90 8.24 2.58 10.12
C GLY A 90 7.26 1.72 9.33
N VAL A 91 6.81 0.58 9.89
CA VAL A 91 5.84 -0.32 9.22
C VAL A 91 4.51 0.38 8.87
N VAL A 92 4.08 1.36 9.68
CA VAL A 92 2.84 2.11 9.45
C VAL A 92 3.10 3.38 8.62
N LEU A 93 4.24 4.03 8.85
CA LEU A 93 4.64 5.26 8.17
C LEU A 93 4.99 5.01 6.69
N ASP A 94 5.59 3.87 6.35
CA ASP A 94 6.06 3.58 4.98
C ASP A 94 4.90 3.54 3.96
N PRO A 95 3.77 2.81 4.19
CA PRO A 95 2.64 2.83 3.26
C PRO A 95 1.97 4.21 3.11
N ILE A 96 1.97 5.01 4.17
CA ILE A 96 1.40 6.36 4.15
C ILE A 96 2.29 7.29 3.32
N ALA A 97 3.60 7.23 3.52
CA ALA A 97 4.56 8.06 2.78
C ALA A 97 4.63 7.68 1.29
N ASP A 98 4.62 6.38 0.97
CA ASP A 98 4.60 5.86 -0.41
C ASP A 98 3.34 6.31 -1.16
N LYS A 99 2.16 6.08 -0.57
CA LYS A 99 0.89 6.51 -1.17
C LYS A 99 0.70 8.02 -1.17
N GLY A 100 1.16 8.71 -0.15
CA GLY A 100 1.06 10.15 -0.01
C GLY A 100 1.77 10.89 -1.14
N LEU A 101 3.00 10.49 -1.47
CA LEU A 101 3.75 11.10 -2.57
C LEU A 101 3.02 10.93 -3.91
N LEU A 102 2.60 9.70 -4.24
CA LEU A 102 1.86 9.38 -5.46
C LEU A 102 0.53 10.16 -5.56
N LEU A 103 -0.29 10.13 -4.50
CA LEU A 103 -1.57 10.84 -4.47
C LEU A 103 -1.38 12.35 -4.56
N SER A 104 -0.42 12.90 -3.83
CA SER A 104 -0.11 14.34 -3.88
C SER A 104 0.31 14.77 -5.29
N ALA A 105 1.14 13.98 -5.98
CA ALA A 105 1.54 14.24 -7.36
C ALA A 105 0.36 14.21 -8.32
N ILE A 106 -0.49 13.19 -8.25
CA ILE A 106 -1.66 13.08 -9.13
C ILE A 106 -2.64 14.24 -8.88
N ILE A 107 -2.89 14.60 -7.62
CA ILE A 107 -3.79 15.71 -7.26
C ILE A 107 -3.20 17.05 -7.71
N SER A 108 -1.94 17.33 -7.38
CA SER A 108 -1.26 18.55 -7.79
C SER A 108 -1.29 18.70 -9.30
N LEU A 109 -0.86 17.67 -10.06
CA LEU A 109 -0.87 17.70 -11.53
C LEU A 109 -2.27 17.73 -12.14
N SER A 110 -3.31 17.31 -11.42
CA SER A 110 -4.70 17.49 -11.87
C SER A 110 -5.20 18.92 -11.71
N ILE A 111 -4.72 19.64 -10.69
CA ILE A 111 -5.14 21.01 -10.37
C ILE A 111 -4.27 22.04 -11.09
N SER A 112 -2.96 21.82 -11.11
CA SER A 112 -1.98 22.70 -11.75
C SER A 112 -1.77 22.26 -13.19
N ASN A 113 -2.14 23.10 -14.16
CA ASN A 113 -1.87 22.84 -15.56
C ASN A 113 -0.39 23.08 -15.87
N TRP A 114 0.32 22.00 -16.21
CA TRP A 114 1.77 21.99 -16.47
C TRP A 114 2.12 22.10 -17.95
N SER A 115 1.17 22.43 -18.83
CA SER A 115 1.41 22.54 -20.28
C SER A 115 1.12 23.96 -20.76
N GLU A 116 2.14 24.57 -21.36
CA GLU A 116 2.08 25.92 -21.93
C GLU A 116 1.34 25.97 -23.28
N LEU A 117 1.49 24.93 -24.11
CA LEU A 117 0.96 24.91 -25.47
C LEU A 117 -0.43 24.28 -25.60
N ASP A 118 -0.77 23.31 -24.75
CA ASP A 118 -2.05 22.60 -24.86
C ASP A 118 -2.59 22.27 -23.45
N PRO A 119 -3.67 22.94 -23.02
CA PRO A 119 -4.28 22.71 -21.71
C PRO A 119 -4.69 21.25 -21.48
N SER A 120 -4.93 20.50 -22.56
CA SER A 120 -5.36 19.10 -22.52
C SER A 120 -4.24 18.13 -22.12
N TYR A 121 -2.98 18.57 -22.22
CA TYR A 121 -1.79 17.75 -21.96
C TYR A 121 -1.10 18.05 -20.64
N GLY A 122 -1.43 19.17 -19.99
CA GLY A 122 -0.78 19.58 -18.76
C GLY A 122 -1.57 19.29 -17.49
N SER A 123 -2.78 18.74 -17.62
CA SER A 123 -3.59 18.35 -16.47
C SER A 123 -4.11 16.93 -16.63
N PHE A 124 -4.16 16.19 -15.53
CA PHE A 124 -4.86 14.92 -15.54
C PHE A 124 -6.37 15.16 -15.68
N PRO A 125 -7.07 14.41 -16.54
CA PRO A 125 -8.52 14.39 -16.57
C PRO A 125 -9.06 14.09 -15.17
N THR A 126 -10.06 14.85 -14.71
CA THR A 126 -10.58 14.78 -13.33
C THR A 126 -11.05 13.39 -12.91
N TRP A 127 -11.49 12.55 -13.85
CA TRP A 127 -11.87 11.16 -13.56
C TRP A 127 -10.69 10.31 -13.06
N PHE A 128 -9.46 10.61 -13.46
CA PHE A 128 -8.27 9.83 -13.10
C PHE A 128 -7.89 9.93 -11.62
N PRO A 129 -7.65 11.13 -11.04
CA PRO A 129 -7.42 11.28 -9.59
C PRO A 129 -8.58 10.69 -8.77
N ILE A 130 -9.83 10.91 -9.19
CA ILE A 130 -11.01 10.36 -8.51
C ILE A 130 -10.96 8.83 -8.48
N LEU A 131 -10.62 8.19 -9.60
CA LEU A 131 -10.47 6.73 -9.69
C LEU A 131 -9.35 6.23 -8.77
N VAL A 132 -8.19 6.88 -8.78
CA VAL A 132 -7.04 6.47 -7.96
C VAL A 132 -7.36 6.61 -6.46
N ILE A 133 -7.91 7.76 -6.06
CA ILE A 133 -8.28 8.04 -4.66
C ILE A 133 -9.37 7.08 -4.19
N SER A 134 -10.42 6.87 -4.97
CA SER A 134 -11.51 5.95 -4.60
C SER A 134 -11.01 4.52 -4.46
N ARG A 135 -10.17 4.05 -5.40
CA ARG A 135 -9.54 2.72 -5.32
C ARG A 135 -8.70 2.58 -4.05
N ASP A 136 -7.85 3.56 -3.75
CA ASP A 136 -7.00 3.49 -2.55
C ASP A 136 -7.82 3.58 -1.26
N ALA A 137 -8.85 4.43 -1.21
CA ALA A 137 -9.78 4.50 -0.08
C ALA A 137 -10.50 3.16 0.16
N ILE A 138 -11.00 2.51 -0.89
CA ILE A 138 -11.63 1.18 -0.81
C ILE A 138 -10.65 0.14 -0.23
N LEU A 139 -9.38 0.19 -0.61
CA LEU A 139 -8.36 -0.72 -0.07
C LEU A 139 -8.07 -0.46 1.41
N PHE A 140 -7.92 0.80 1.81
CA PHE A 140 -7.67 1.14 3.21
C PHE A 140 -8.86 0.76 4.09
N VAL A 141 -10.08 1.10 3.69
CA VAL A 141 -11.31 0.76 4.42
C VAL A 141 -11.51 -0.75 4.45
N GLY A 142 -11.36 -1.44 3.31
CA GLY A 142 -11.49 -2.89 3.22
C GLY A 142 -10.48 -3.62 4.11
N ALA A 143 -9.22 -3.17 4.12
CA ALA A 143 -8.19 -3.72 5.01
C ALA A 143 -8.50 -3.45 6.49
N ALA A 144 -8.97 -2.25 6.83
CA ALA A 144 -9.35 -1.90 8.20
C ALA A 144 -10.52 -2.75 8.71
N VAL A 145 -11.59 -2.90 7.92
CA VAL A 145 -12.74 -3.76 8.25
C VAL A 145 -12.29 -5.20 8.46
N LEU A 146 -11.45 -5.74 7.57
CA LEU A 146 -10.94 -7.09 7.67
C LEU A 146 -10.06 -7.30 8.91
N TYR A 147 -9.27 -6.29 9.27
CA TYR A 147 -8.47 -6.29 10.49
C TYR A 147 -9.35 -6.31 11.75
N LEU A 148 -10.41 -5.50 11.78
CA LEU A 148 -11.33 -5.43 12.92
C LEU A 148 -12.14 -6.74 13.10
N LEU A 149 -12.53 -7.40 12.01
CA LEU A 149 -13.37 -8.61 12.08
C LEU A 149 -12.57 -9.90 12.30
N ILE A 150 -11.41 -10.05 11.65
CA ILE A 150 -10.67 -11.32 11.63
C ILE A 150 -9.39 -11.26 12.49
N GLY A 151 -8.90 -10.06 12.82
CA GLY A 151 -7.65 -9.84 13.56
C GLY A 151 -6.37 -10.20 12.78
N LYS A 152 -6.45 -11.11 11.79
CA LYS A 152 -5.34 -11.52 10.92
C LYS A 152 -5.67 -11.27 9.46
N VAL A 153 -5.24 -10.13 8.95
CA VAL A 153 -5.34 -9.79 7.52
C VAL A 153 -4.29 -10.58 6.74
N HIS A 154 -4.73 -11.58 5.98
CA HIS A 154 -3.86 -12.25 4.99
C HIS A 154 -3.96 -11.51 3.66
N VAL A 155 -3.24 -10.39 3.53
CA VAL A 155 -3.10 -9.71 2.24
C VAL A 155 -2.21 -10.56 1.35
N LYS A 156 -2.79 -11.29 0.39
CA LYS A 156 -2.00 -11.91 -0.67
C LYS A 156 -1.40 -10.82 -1.56
N PRO A 157 -0.10 -10.91 -1.89
CA PRO A 157 0.53 -9.96 -2.80
C PRO A 157 0.01 -10.17 -4.22
N ASN A 158 -0.81 -9.24 -4.71
CA ASN A 158 -1.37 -9.29 -6.05
C ASN A 158 -0.53 -8.43 -7.00
N TRP A 159 -0.02 -9.04 -8.08
CA TRP A 159 0.82 -8.36 -9.08
C TRP A 159 0.09 -7.20 -9.77
N THR A 160 -1.24 -7.29 -9.91
CA THR A 160 -2.09 -6.26 -10.53
C THR A 160 -1.97 -4.91 -9.83
N GLY A 161 -1.84 -4.90 -8.50
CA GLY A 161 -1.65 -3.66 -7.73
C GLY A 161 -0.31 -3.00 -7.98
N LYS A 162 0.76 -3.80 -8.15
CA LYS A 162 2.10 -3.27 -8.48
C LYS A 162 2.17 -2.71 -9.89
N VAL A 163 1.52 -3.37 -10.85
CA VAL A 163 1.48 -2.87 -12.23
C VAL A 163 0.72 -1.54 -12.28
N ALA A 164 -0.41 -1.43 -11.57
CA ALA A 164 -1.16 -0.18 -11.50
C ALA A 164 -0.33 0.97 -10.93
N THR A 165 0.41 0.76 -9.83
CA THR A 165 1.24 1.83 -9.24
C THR A 165 2.43 2.19 -10.12
N VAL A 166 3.06 1.24 -10.81
CA VAL A 166 4.12 1.52 -11.79
C VAL A 166 3.59 2.36 -12.94
N LEU A 167 2.41 2.02 -13.48
CA LEU A 167 1.78 2.81 -14.54
C LEU A 167 1.40 4.22 -14.07
N GLN A 168 0.95 4.38 -12.81
CA GLN A 168 0.70 5.70 -12.23
C GLN A 168 1.98 6.53 -12.11
N MET A 169 3.08 5.94 -11.63
CA MET A 169 4.39 6.61 -11.58
C MET A 169 4.87 7.04 -12.97
N ILE A 170 4.68 6.18 -13.98
CA ILE A 170 5.00 6.51 -15.37
C ILE A 170 4.11 7.66 -15.86
N ALA A 171 2.81 7.64 -15.58
CA ALA A 171 1.89 8.71 -15.96
C ALA A 171 2.28 10.07 -15.35
N ILE A 172 2.65 10.08 -14.06
CA ILE A 172 3.18 11.27 -13.37
C ILE A 172 4.44 11.78 -14.07
N GLY A 173 5.42 10.90 -14.27
CA GLY A 173 6.66 11.25 -14.96
C GLY A 173 6.41 11.78 -16.38
N TRP A 174 5.44 11.21 -17.10
CA TRP A 174 5.06 11.64 -18.44
C TRP A 174 4.61 13.10 -18.49
N VAL A 175 3.75 13.51 -17.53
CA VAL A 175 3.29 14.89 -17.39
C VAL A 175 4.43 15.80 -16.95
N MET A 176 5.19 15.40 -15.93
CA MET A 176 6.28 16.22 -15.40
C MET A 176 7.39 16.47 -16.44
N LEU A 177 7.73 15.46 -17.24
CA LEU A 177 8.70 15.58 -18.33
C LEU A 177 8.10 16.17 -19.63
N GLN A 178 6.80 16.46 -19.67
CA GLN A 178 6.10 16.99 -20.86
C GLN A 178 6.43 16.17 -22.13
N LEU A 179 6.47 14.85 -22.02
CA LEU A 179 6.84 13.97 -23.13
C LEU A 179 5.77 14.02 -24.23
N ARG A 180 6.17 14.39 -25.45
CA ARG A 180 5.27 14.55 -26.61
C ARG A 180 5.17 13.30 -27.50
N LEU A 181 5.78 12.19 -27.10
CA LEU A 181 5.87 10.98 -27.93
C LEU A 181 4.51 10.30 -28.12
N LEU A 182 3.61 10.40 -27.14
CA LEU A 182 2.28 9.78 -27.13
C LEU A 182 1.29 10.73 -26.44
N PRO A 183 0.03 10.78 -26.90
CA PRO A 183 -1.01 11.54 -26.22
C PRO A 183 -1.18 11.10 -24.77
N LEU A 184 -1.17 12.07 -23.85
CA LEU A 184 -1.30 11.82 -22.40
C LEU A 184 -2.51 10.93 -22.09
N LEU A 185 -3.59 11.13 -22.83
CA LEU A 185 -4.82 10.36 -22.68
C LEU A 185 -4.60 8.84 -22.76
N TYR A 186 -3.73 8.34 -23.64
CA TYR A 186 -3.47 6.90 -23.74
C TYR A 186 -2.77 6.36 -22.50
N VAL A 187 -1.79 7.10 -21.97
CA VAL A 187 -1.06 6.72 -20.76
C VAL A 187 -2.00 6.73 -19.55
N VAL A 188 -2.84 7.77 -19.44
CA VAL A 188 -3.81 7.92 -18.37
C VAL A 188 -4.90 6.86 -18.44
N VAL A 189 -5.44 6.57 -19.62
CA VAL A 189 -6.43 5.51 -19.83
C VAL A 189 -5.84 4.14 -19.51
N ALA A 190 -4.61 3.84 -19.94
CA ALA A 190 -3.93 2.60 -19.60
C ALA A 190 -3.73 2.48 -18.08
N ALA A 191 -3.18 3.51 -17.43
CA ALA A 191 -2.98 3.52 -15.98
C ALA A 191 -4.32 3.40 -15.22
N GLY A 192 -5.36 4.10 -15.68
CA GLY A 192 -6.70 4.07 -15.11
C GLY A 192 -7.35 2.70 -15.22
N PHE A 193 -7.26 2.07 -16.41
CA PHE A 193 -7.75 0.71 -16.65
C PHE A 193 -7.11 -0.31 -15.70
N PHE A 194 -5.78 -0.32 -15.61
CA PHE A 194 -5.07 -1.23 -14.69
C PHE A 194 -5.38 -0.93 -13.22
N THR A 195 -5.58 0.34 -12.86
CA THR A 195 -6.00 0.72 -11.51
C THR A 195 -7.39 0.20 -11.19
N ALA A 196 -8.35 0.32 -12.11
CA ALA A 196 -9.71 -0.20 -11.95
C ALA A 196 -9.72 -1.72 -11.83
N VAL A 197 -9.03 -2.42 -12.74
CA VAL A 197 -8.89 -3.89 -12.70
C VAL A 197 -8.27 -4.33 -11.38
N SER A 198 -7.21 -3.64 -10.92
CA SER A 198 -6.62 -3.91 -9.62
C SER A 198 -7.64 -3.73 -8.49
N GLY A 199 -8.39 -2.63 -8.47
CA GLY A 199 -9.44 -2.37 -7.47
C GLY A 199 -10.44 -3.52 -7.38
N ILE A 200 -10.97 -3.98 -8.52
CA ILE A 200 -11.94 -5.09 -8.57
C ILE A 200 -11.33 -6.39 -8.03
N VAL A 201 -10.10 -6.73 -8.42
CA VAL A 201 -9.41 -7.94 -7.94
C VAL A 201 -9.20 -7.90 -6.42
N TYR A 202 -8.88 -6.75 -5.85
CA TYR A 202 -8.71 -6.63 -4.40
C TYR A 202 -10.03 -6.68 -3.64
N VAL A 203 -11.08 -6.02 -4.13
CA VAL A 203 -12.42 -6.06 -3.51
C VAL A 203 -12.94 -7.49 -3.49
N THR A 204 -12.82 -8.20 -4.62
CA THR A 204 -13.29 -9.60 -4.70
C THR A 204 -12.53 -10.53 -3.76
N GLU A 205 -11.22 -10.36 -3.61
CA GLU A 205 -10.45 -11.13 -2.63
C GLU A 205 -10.82 -10.76 -1.18
N GLY A 206 -11.06 -9.49 -0.89
CA GLY A 206 -11.53 -9.04 0.43
C GLY A 206 -12.87 -9.65 0.81
N VAL A 207 -13.84 -9.67 -0.11
CA VAL A 207 -15.16 -10.29 0.10
C VAL A 207 -15.03 -11.79 0.33
N ARG A 208 -14.17 -12.49 -0.42
CA ARG A 208 -13.91 -13.92 -0.22
C ARG A 208 -13.35 -14.23 1.17
N GLN A 209 -12.48 -13.36 1.70
CA GLN A 209 -11.95 -13.52 3.06
C GLN A 209 -13.01 -13.30 4.13
N LEU A 210 -13.89 -12.31 3.96
CA LEU A 210 -15.02 -12.07 4.87
C LEU A 210 -16.00 -13.25 4.88
N GLN A 211 -16.34 -13.80 3.72
CA GLN A 211 -17.19 -14.99 3.63
C GLN A 211 -16.55 -16.21 4.32
N ALA A 212 -15.26 -16.43 4.10
CA ALA A 212 -14.53 -17.52 4.75
C ALA A 212 -14.52 -17.38 6.28
N ALA A 213 -14.38 -16.16 6.82
CA ALA A 213 -14.43 -15.92 8.25
C ALA A 213 -15.84 -16.08 8.84
N GLY A 214 -16.87 -15.55 8.19
CA GLY A 214 -18.26 -15.71 8.63
C GLY A 214 -18.70 -17.17 8.68
N HIS A 215 -18.23 -18.01 7.75
CA HIS A 215 -18.48 -19.45 7.80
C HIS A 215 -17.83 -20.13 9.02
N VAL A 216 -16.66 -19.68 9.47
CA VAL A 216 -15.97 -20.27 10.62
C VAL A 216 -16.67 -19.87 11.93
N GLU A 217 -17.13 -18.62 12.05
CA GLU A 217 -17.82 -18.13 13.26
C GLU A 217 -19.15 -18.86 13.51
N ILE A 218 -19.93 -19.11 12.45
CA ILE A 218 -21.19 -19.87 12.51
C ILE A 218 -20.95 -21.33 12.95
N LEU A 219 -19.84 -21.94 12.52
CA LEU A 219 -19.46 -23.31 12.92
C LEU A 219 -18.99 -23.38 14.39
N THR A 220 -18.44 -22.30 14.95
CA THR A 220 -18.00 -22.25 16.36
C THR A 220 -19.11 -21.87 17.34
N LEU A 221 -20.09 -21.05 16.93
CA LEU A 221 -21.22 -20.64 17.77
C LEU A 221 -22.35 -21.68 17.84
N ASN A 222 -22.26 -22.75 17.04
CA ASN A 222 -23.15 -23.90 17.13
C ASN A 222 -22.36 -25.15 17.54
N PRO A 223 -21.88 -25.24 18.81
CA PRO A 223 -21.37 -26.50 19.34
C PRO A 223 -22.58 -27.39 19.64
N PHE A 224 -23.30 -27.83 18.61
CA PHE A 224 -24.31 -28.86 18.79
C PHE A 224 -23.57 -30.10 19.29
N PRO A 225 -23.85 -30.62 20.50
CA PRO A 225 -23.21 -31.82 20.98
C PRO A 225 -23.79 -32.97 20.17
N LEU A 226 -23.11 -33.36 19.09
CA LEU A 226 -23.51 -34.53 18.32
C LEU A 226 -23.17 -35.77 19.13
N ILE A 227 -24.18 -36.19 19.88
CA ILE A 227 -24.36 -37.51 20.47
C ILE A 227 -23.90 -38.56 19.45
N LYS A 228 -23.00 -39.43 19.93
CA LYS A 228 -22.37 -40.53 19.21
C LYS A 228 -23.42 -41.58 18.82
N GLY A 229 -24.15 -41.34 17.72
CA GLY A 229 -25.08 -42.30 17.11
C GLY A 229 -24.39 -43.12 16.01
N ARG A 230 -24.43 -44.44 16.13
CA ARG A 230 -23.85 -45.40 15.18
C ARG A 230 -24.39 -45.21 13.76
N GLY A 231 -23.48 -45.31 12.79
CA GLY A 231 -23.77 -45.75 11.41
C GLY A 231 -24.13 -44.64 10.43
N GLY A 232 -23.31 -44.47 9.39
CA GLY A 232 -23.65 -43.68 8.20
C GLY A 232 -22.75 -42.47 7.99
N LEU A 233 -21.63 -42.68 7.29
CA LEU A 233 -20.66 -41.66 6.89
C LEU A 233 -21.32 -40.68 5.89
N THR A 234 -21.91 -39.59 6.39
CA THR A 234 -22.46 -38.54 5.52
C THR A 234 -21.34 -37.65 4.99
N ARG A 235 -21.37 -37.43 3.67
CA ARG A 235 -20.40 -36.74 2.79
C ARG A 235 -19.81 -35.40 3.28
N LYS A 236 -20.31 -34.77 4.34
CA LYS A 236 -19.75 -33.53 4.92
C LYS A 236 -18.48 -33.76 5.76
N HIS A 237 -18.28 -34.96 6.31
CA HIS A 237 -17.08 -35.29 7.09
C HIS A 237 -15.81 -35.46 6.25
N CYS A 238 -15.93 -35.57 4.92
CA CYS A 238 -14.78 -35.74 4.04
C CYS A 238 -14.01 -34.43 3.84
N PHE A 239 -14.69 -33.27 3.85
CA PHE A 239 -14.04 -32.00 3.49
C PHE A 239 -13.15 -31.45 4.62
N VAL A 240 -13.55 -31.64 5.87
CA VAL A 240 -12.77 -31.18 7.03
C VAL A 240 -11.50 -32.02 7.19
N ILE A 241 -11.58 -33.34 7.03
CA ILE A 241 -10.41 -34.22 7.11
C ILE A 241 -9.45 -34.01 5.92
N GLU A 242 -9.96 -33.74 4.71
CA GLU A 242 -9.11 -33.49 3.53
C GLU A 242 -8.38 -32.14 3.60
N TYR A 243 -9.01 -31.10 4.17
CA TYR A 243 -8.36 -29.80 4.41
C TYR A 243 -7.20 -29.92 5.42
N GLU A 244 -7.42 -30.66 6.51
CA GLU A 244 -6.42 -30.88 7.55
C GLU A 244 -5.28 -31.81 7.08
N ARG A 245 -5.57 -32.79 6.21
CA ARG A 245 -4.55 -33.63 5.53
C ARG A 245 -3.73 -32.88 4.49
N ARG A 246 -4.28 -31.88 3.79
CA ARG A 246 -3.50 -31.04 2.86
C ARG A 246 -2.58 -30.09 3.59
N ASN A 247 -3.04 -29.50 4.70
CA ASN A 247 -2.23 -28.59 5.51
C ASN A 247 -1.04 -29.30 6.19
N SER A 248 -1.28 -30.50 6.73
CA SER A 248 -0.25 -31.31 7.41
C SER A 248 0.72 -32.05 6.46
N ARG A 249 0.40 -32.18 5.16
CA ARG A 249 1.37 -32.62 4.12
C ARG A 249 2.24 -31.46 3.61
N GLY A 250 1.70 -30.24 3.56
CA GLY A 250 2.46 -29.02 3.22
C GLY A 250 3.54 -28.69 4.25
N GLU A 251 3.19 -28.73 5.54
CA GLU A 251 4.16 -28.49 6.63
C GLU A 251 5.23 -29.58 6.74
N ARG A 252 4.89 -30.85 6.49
CA ARG A 252 5.89 -31.93 6.47
C ARG A 252 6.86 -31.77 5.31
N ARG A 253 6.41 -31.37 4.11
CA ARG A 253 7.31 -31.16 2.96
C ARG A 253 8.28 -30.00 3.19
N ASN A 254 7.85 -28.93 3.88
CA ASN A 254 8.73 -27.80 4.23
C ASN A 254 9.72 -28.15 5.35
N ARG A 255 9.34 -28.99 6.34
CA ARG A 255 10.30 -29.51 7.34
C ARG A 255 11.36 -30.42 6.73
N TRP A 256 11.03 -31.23 5.72
CA TRP A 256 12.00 -32.09 5.04
C TRP A 256 12.94 -31.32 4.10
N ALA A 257 12.51 -30.18 3.55
CA ALA A 257 13.38 -29.29 2.76
C ALA A 257 14.32 -28.43 3.63
N ALA A 258 13.89 -28.05 4.84
CA ALA A 258 14.71 -27.31 5.80
C ALA A 258 15.75 -28.17 6.54
N LYS A 259 15.62 -29.50 6.53
CA LYS A 259 16.57 -30.44 7.16
C LYS A 259 17.65 -30.97 6.19
N ARG A 260 17.67 -30.49 4.94
CA ARG A 260 18.62 -30.87 3.88
C ARG A 260 19.36 -29.69 3.26
N ARG A 261 19.40 -28.54 3.94
CA ARG A 261 20.34 -27.44 3.68
C ARG A 261 21.12 -27.13 4.94
#